data_AF-A0A812WCI5-F1
#
_entry.id   AF-A0A812WCI5-F1
#
_cell.length_a   1.000
_cell.length_b   1.000
_cell.length_c   1.000
_cell.angle_alpha   90.00
_cell.angle_beta   90.00
_cell.angle_gamma   90.00
#
_symmetry.space_group_name_H-M   'P 1'
#
loop_
_entity.id
_entity.type
_entity.pdbx_description
1 polymer ?
#
loop_
_entity_poly.entity_id
_entity_poly.type
_entity_poly.pdbx_seq_one_letter_code
_entity_poly.pdbx_strand_id
1 'polypeptide(L)'
;MALRFMNGINAIISVCDNPQQLKMQVETLGFQHLDLEVTAPRVDIFREAILELLEMELGPRFSSKGRVGMGVVLNYVGGAYIYIRREYAGRIRTIQRSWATANNKAQPLASFSSISSRQL
;
A
#
# COMPACT_ATOMS: atom_id res chain seq x y z
N MET A 1 8.58 16.48 -6.41
CA MET A 1 8.11 15.16 -6.85
C MET A 1 9.26 14.18 -7.08
N ALA A 2 10.29 14.53 -7.86
CA ALA A 2 11.46 13.66 -8.09
C ALA A 2 12.20 13.22 -6.81
N LEU A 3 12.38 14.11 -5.83
CA LEU A 3 13.04 13.75 -4.55
C LEU A 3 12.27 12.69 -3.75
N ARG A 4 10.92 12.76 -3.71
CA ARG A 4 10.11 11.74 -3.01
C ARG A 4 10.24 10.38 -3.68
N PHE A 5 10.24 10.39 -5.01
CA PHE A 5 10.42 9.19 -5.81
C PHE A 5 11.78 8.54 -5.55
N MET A 6 12.86 9.31 -5.64
CA MET A 6 14.21 8.81 -5.38
C MET A 6 14.41 8.33 -3.94
N ASN A 7 13.81 9.02 -2.97
CA ASN A 7 13.81 8.56 -1.57
C ASN A 7 13.11 7.21 -1.42
N GLY A 8 12.01 6.97 -2.15
CA GLY A 8 11.32 5.69 -2.17
C GLY A 8 12.17 4.55 -2.74
N ILE A 9 12.83 4.78 -3.88
CA ILE A 9 13.76 3.81 -4.46
C ILE A 9 14.93 3.53 -3.52
N ASN A 10 15.55 4.58 -2.98
CA ASN A 10 16.69 4.42 -2.08
C ASN A 10 16.32 3.62 -0.83
N ALA A 11 15.14 3.87 -0.25
CA ALA A 11 14.65 3.15 0.92
C ALA A 11 14.46 1.65 0.66
N ILE A 12 14.12 1.25 -0.57
CA ILE A 12 14.02 -0.17 -0.96
C ILE A 12 15.41 -0.76 -1.15
N ILE A 13 16.27 -0.10 -1.94
CA ILE A 13 17.61 -0.58 -2.27
C ILE A 13 18.47 -0.75 -1.01
N SER A 14 18.36 0.18 -0.05
CA SER A 14 19.16 0.16 1.17
C SER A 14 18.88 -1.02 2.10
N VAL A 15 17.79 -1.77 1.88
CA VAL A 15 17.39 -2.91 2.72
C VAL A 15 17.24 -4.21 1.92
N CYS A 16 17.67 -4.23 0.65
CA CYS A 16 17.53 -5.39 -0.23
C CYS A 16 18.31 -6.64 0.23
N ASP A 17 19.32 -6.47 1.07
CA ASP A 17 20.12 -7.55 1.67
C ASP A 17 19.43 -8.19 2.89
N ASN A 18 18.37 -7.58 3.42
CA ASN A 18 17.62 -8.06 4.57
C ASN A 18 16.15 -8.31 4.23
N PRO A 19 15.73 -9.57 4.00
CA PRO A 19 14.36 -9.90 3.58
C PRO A 19 13.28 -9.40 4.53
N GLN A 20 13.52 -9.40 5.84
CA GLN A 20 12.56 -8.96 6.85
C GLN A 20 12.35 -7.45 6.79
N GLN A 21 13.43 -6.68 6.68
CA GLN A 21 13.37 -5.22 6.54
C GLN A 21 12.77 -4.82 5.19
N LEU A 22 13.17 -5.49 4.10
CA LEU A 22 12.62 -5.28 2.77
C LEU A 22 11.10 -5.47 2.77
N LYS A 23 10.61 -6.56 3.37
CA LYS A 23 9.18 -6.82 3.48
C LYS A 23 8.47 -5.67 4.21
N MET A 24 8.95 -5.28 5.38
CA MET A 24 8.35 -4.21 6.17
C MET A 24 8.33 -2.87 5.42
N GLN A 25 9.40 -2.55 4.71
CA GLN A 25 9.50 -1.33 3.91
C GLN A 25 8.51 -1.32 2.74
N VAL A 26 8.42 -2.43 2.00
CA VAL A 26 7.50 -2.58 0.87
C VAL A 26 6.04 -2.61 1.35
N GLU A 27 5.75 -3.23 2.49
CA GLU A 27 4.42 -3.19 3.10
C GLU A 27 4.01 -1.76 3.45
N THR A 28 4.90 -1.01 4.10
CA THR A 28 4.66 0.40 4.45
C THR A 28 4.35 1.24 3.21
N LEU A 29 5.16 1.11 2.16
CA LEU A 29 4.91 1.82 0.90
C LEU A 29 3.61 1.35 0.23
N GLY A 30 3.30 0.05 0.26
CA GLY A 30 2.06 -0.49 -0.29
C GLY A 30 0.82 0.06 0.41
N PHE A 31 0.87 0.25 1.73
CA PHE A 31 -0.20 0.93 2.46
C PHE A 31 -0.34 2.41 2.08
N GLN A 32 0.77 3.12 1.85
CA GLN A 32 0.72 4.51 1.37
C GLN A 32 0.11 4.62 -0.04
N HIS A 33 0.17 3.55 -0.83
CA HIS A 33 -0.39 3.48 -2.18
C HIS A 33 -1.73 2.74 -2.24
N LEU A 34 -2.38 2.48 -1.10
CA LEU A 34 -3.58 1.65 -1.04
C LEU A 34 -4.75 2.21 -1.86
N ASP A 35 -4.90 3.53 -1.87
CA ASP A 35 -5.96 4.23 -2.61
C ASP A 35 -5.65 4.35 -4.11
N LEU A 36 -4.41 4.04 -4.51
CA LEU A 36 -4.00 4.04 -5.90
C LEU A 36 -4.29 2.67 -6.52
N GLU A 37 -4.86 2.71 -7.72
CA GLU A 37 -5.06 1.50 -8.48
C GLU A 37 -3.72 1.03 -9.09
N VAL A 38 -3.07 0.11 -8.39
CA VAL A 38 -1.90 -0.61 -8.92
C VAL A 38 -2.38 -1.90 -9.59
N THR A 39 -1.95 -2.10 -10.83
CA THR A 39 -2.28 -3.29 -11.65
C THR A 39 -1.01 -3.83 -12.29
N ALA A 40 -1.00 -5.12 -12.65
CA ALA A 40 0.15 -5.75 -13.29
C ALA A 40 0.62 -4.99 -14.55
N PRO A 41 -0.27 -4.59 -15.49
CA PRO A 41 0.16 -3.82 -16.67
C PRO A 41 0.80 -2.47 -16.31
N ARG A 42 0.32 -1.78 -15.27
CA ARG A 42 0.92 -0.51 -14.82
C ARG A 42 2.30 -0.73 -14.21
N VAL A 43 2.49 -1.83 -13.48
CA VAL A 43 3.79 -2.24 -12.94
C VAL A 43 4.78 -2.56 -14.07
N ASP A 44 4.34 -3.28 -15.10
CA ASP A 44 5.20 -3.63 -16.25
C ASP A 44 5.68 -2.38 -16.99
N ILE A 45 4.77 -1.47 -17.36
CA ILE A 45 5.12 -0.22 -18.05
C ILE A 45 6.08 0.61 -17.19
N PHE A 46 5.79 0.74 -15.90
CA PHE A 46 6.63 1.49 -14.98
C PHE A 46 8.03 0.87 -14.84
N ARG A 47 8.11 -0.45 -14.68
CA ARG A 47 9.38 -1.18 -14.58
C ARG A 47 10.25 -0.94 -15.82
N GLU A 48 9.70 -1.14 -17.01
CA GLU A 48 10.47 -0.97 -18.24
C GLU A 48 10.94 0.47 -18.42
N ALA A 49 10.08 1.46 -18.16
CA ALA A 49 10.47 2.87 -18.24
C ALA A 49 11.63 3.22 -17.31
N ILE A 50 11.66 2.67 -16.08
CA ILE A 50 12.78 2.89 -15.15
C ILE A 50 14.05 2.16 -15.60
N LEU A 51 13.92 0.93 -16.10
CA LEU A 51 15.09 0.19 -16.58
C LEU A 51 15.69 0.84 -17.83
N GLU A 52 14.87 1.32 -18.76
CA GLU A 52 15.29 2.10 -19.93
C GLU A 52 15.96 3.42 -19.54
N LEU A 53 15.40 4.13 -18.56
CA LEU A 53 16.01 5.35 -18.02
C LEU A 53 17.40 5.06 -17.44
N LEU A 54 17.53 4.02 -16.61
CA LEU A 54 18.82 3.64 -16.02
C LEU A 54 19.83 3.20 -17.10
N GLU A 55 19.37 2.50 -18.12
CA GLU A 55 20.19 2.09 -19.26
C GLU A 55 20.71 3.30 -20.06
N MET A 56 19.86 4.30 -20.28
CA MET A 56 20.24 5.55 -20.95
C MET A 56 21.22 6.38 -20.12
N GLU A 57 21.01 6.52 -18.82
CA GLU A 57 21.80 7.40 -17.95
C GLU A 57 23.14 6.78 -17.50
N LEU A 58 23.17 5.48 -17.24
CA LEU A 58 24.37 4.79 -16.75
C LEU A 58 25.15 4.14 -17.90
N GLY A 59 24.52 3.90 -19.05
CA GLY A 59 25.13 3.30 -20.23
C GLY A 59 25.90 2.02 -19.89
N PRO A 60 27.20 1.92 -20.24
CA PRO A 60 28.01 0.73 -19.96
C PRO A 60 28.15 0.35 -18.48
N ARG A 61 27.88 1.29 -17.55
CA ARG A 61 27.93 1.00 -16.09
C ARG A 61 26.72 0.20 -15.62
N PHE A 62 25.62 0.23 -16.38
CA PHE A 62 24.47 -0.60 -16.08
C PHE A 62 24.67 -2.01 -16.62
N SER A 63 25.35 -2.83 -15.82
CA SER A 63 25.58 -4.23 -16.19
C SER A 63 24.26 -4.97 -16.45
N SER A 64 24.30 -5.98 -17.31
CA SER A 64 23.16 -6.87 -17.57
C SER A 64 22.60 -7.50 -16.28
N LYS A 65 23.49 -7.86 -15.34
CA LYS A 65 23.10 -8.33 -14.00
C LYS A 65 22.37 -7.26 -13.19
N GLY A 66 22.83 -6.01 -13.25
CA GLY A 66 22.17 -4.88 -12.62
C GLY A 66 20.77 -4.63 -13.17
N ARG A 67 20.60 -4.73 -14.49
CA ARG A 67 19.28 -4.63 -15.15
C ARG A 67 18.31 -5.69 -14.68
N VAL A 68 18.75 -6.95 -14.65
CA VAL A 68 17.94 -8.07 -14.15
C VAL A 68 17.61 -7.88 -12.67
N GLY A 69 18.60 -7.55 -11.83
CA GLY A 69 18.41 -7.35 -10.40
C GLY A 69 17.40 -6.24 -10.09
N MET A 70 17.53 -5.09 -10.75
CA MET A 70 16.59 -3.98 -10.60
C MET A 70 15.19 -4.36 -11.09
N GLY A 71 15.08 -5.10 -12.20
CA GLY A 71 13.80 -5.61 -12.70
C GLY A 71 13.10 -6.54 -11.71
N VAL A 72 13.84 -7.43 -11.05
CA VAL A 72 13.31 -8.33 -10.00
C VAL A 72 12.81 -7.54 -8.79
N VAL A 73 13.58 -6.54 -8.33
CA VAL A 73 13.19 -5.68 -7.20
C VAL A 73 11.89 -4.93 -7.51
N LEU A 74 11.81 -4.29 -8.69
CA LEU A 74 10.62 -3.54 -9.10
C LEU A 74 9.39 -4.46 -9.26
N ASN A 75 9.58 -5.68 -9.77
CA ASN A 75 8.51 -6.68 -9.84
C ASN A 75 8.01 -7.12 -8.47
N TYR A 76 8.92 -7.37 -7.54
CA TYR A 76 8.56 -7.73 -6.17
C TYR A 76 7.74 -6.61 -5.50
N VAL A 77 8.21 -5.36 -5.60
CA VAL A 77 7.53 -4.20 -5.02
C VAL A 77 6.14 -4.01 -5.63
N GLY A 78 6.02 -4.04 -6.96
CA GLY A 78 4.74 -3.91 -7.64
C GLY A 78 3.77 -5.04 -7.30
N GLY A 79 4.25 -6.28 -7.24
CA GLY A 79 3.46 -7.44 -6.81
C GLY A 79 2.95 -7.30 -5.37
N ALA A 80 3.79 -6.81 -4.46
CA ALA A 80 3.40 -6.56 -3.08
C ALA A 80 2.30 -5.49 -2.96
N TYR A 81 2.36 -4.42 -3.75
CA TYR A 81 1.30 -3.38 -3.75
C TYR A 81 -0.04 -3.95 -4.22
N ILE A 82 -0.02 -4.77 -5.27
CA ILE A 82 -1.22 -5.46 -5.77
C ILE A 82 -1.79 -6.38 -4.69
N TYR A 83 -0.93 -7.17 -4.03
CA TYR A 83 -1.32 -8.05 -2.94
C TYR A 83 -1.94 -7.27 -1.77
N ILE A 84 -1.29 -6.22 -1.30
CA ILE A 84 -1.75 -5.42 -0.15
C ILE A 84 -3.11 -4.80 -0.46
N ARG A 85 -3.28 -4.21 -1.64
CA ARG A 85 -4.56 -3.65 -2.06
C ARG A 85 -5.66 -4.72 -2.08
N ARG A 86 -5.38 -5.91 -2.63
CA ARG A 86 -6.36 -7.00 -2.70
C ARG A 86 -6.80 -7.46 -1.31
N GLU A 87 -5.85 -7.70 -0.41
CA GLU A 87 -6.11 -8.34 0.88
C GLU A 87 -6.55 -7.35 1.98
N TYR A 88 -6.00 -6.13 1.99
CA TYR A 88 -6.24 -5.17 3.08
C TYR A 88 -7.36 -4.17 2.79
N ALA A 89 -7.72 -3.92 1.52
CA ALA A 89 -8.85 -3.05 1.22
C ALA A 89 -10.17 -3.60 1.81
N GLY A 90 -10.37 -4.92 1.81
CA GLY A 90 -11.52 -5.55 2.45
C GLY A 90 -11.54 -5.35 3.97
N ARG A 91 -10.37 -5.42 4.62
CA ARG A 91 -10.21 -5.21 6.06
C ARG A 91 -10.50 -3.77 6.45
N ILE A 92 -9.99 -2.80 5.70
CA ILE A 92 -10.24 -1.37 5.96
C ILE A 92 -11.72 -1.03 5.80
N ARG A 93 -12.39 -1.53 4.75
CA ARG A 93 -13.85 -1.36 4.61
C ARG A 93 -14.62 -1.95 5.78
N THR A 94 -14.17 -3.10 6.29
CA THR A 94 -14.80 -3.75 7.45
C THR A 94 -14.64 -2.89 8.70
N ILE A 95 -13.42 -2.41 8.98
CA ILE A 95 -13.14 -1.50 10.11
C ILE A 95 -13.99 -0.22 10.00
N GLN A 96 -14.07 0.39 8.82
CA GLN A 96 -14.88 1.58 8.59
C GLN A 96 -16.38 1.33 8.85
N ARG A 97 -16.92 0.20 8.38
CA ARG A 97 -18.32 -0.19 8.64
C ARG A 97 -18.57 -0.44 10.14
N SER A 98 -17.67 -1.16 10.81
CA SER A 98 -17.75 -1.42 12.24
C SER A 98 -17.66 -0.13 13.06
N TRP A 99 -16.77 0.79 12.68
CA TRP A 99 -16.64 2.10 13.32
C TRP A 99 -17.91 2.94 13.16
N ALA A 100 -18.48 3.03 11.95
CA ALA A 100 -19.75 3.72 11.72
C ALA A 100 -20.89 3.12 12.54
N THR A 101 -20.93 1.79 12.68
CA THR A 101 -21.95 1.09 13.50
C THR A 101 -21.78 1.38 14.99
N ALA A 102 -20.54 1.38 15.49
CA ALA A 102 -20.26 1.70 16.89
C ALA A 102 -20.61 3.16 17.23
N ASN A 103 -20.30 4.09 16.32
CA ASN A 103 -20.58 5.51 16.52
C ASN A 103 -22.07 5.88 16.36
N ASN A 104 -22.83 5.09 15.59
CA ASN A 104 -24.28 5.24 15.45
C ASN A 104 -25.09 4.63 16.62
N LYS A 105 -24.44 4.03 17.62
CA LYS A 105 -25.08 3.56 18.88
C LYS A 105 -24.85 4.53 20.03
N ALA A 106 -25.30 5.77 19.84
CA ALA A 106 -25.58 6.71 20.91
C ALA A 106 -26.92 7.42 20.64
N GLN A 107 -27.97 6.67 20.30
CA GLN A 107 -29.30 7.13 20.68
C GLN A 107 -29.49 6.77 22.16
N PRO A 108 -29.59 7.76 23.07
CA PRO A 108 -29.98 7.48 24.44
C PRO A 108 -31.32 6.75 24.40
N LEU A 109 -31.50 5.79 25.28
CA LEU A 109 -32.74 5.04 25.49
C LEU A 109 -33.89 6.00 25.88
N ALA A 110 -34.43 6.75 24.92
CA ALA A 110 -35.65 7.52 25.06
C ALA A 110 -36.84 6.59 24.80
N SER A 111 -37.07 5.63 25.69
CA SER A 111 -38.33 4.84 25.72
C SER A 111 -38.60 4.10 27.04
N PHE A 112 -38.08 4.57 28.17
CA PHE A 112 -38.40 4.00 29.49
C PHE A 112 -38.96 5.02 30.51
N SER A 113 -39.59 6.12 30.07
CA SER A 113 -40.23 7.09 30.98
C SER A 113 -41.76 7.23 30.81
N SER A 114 -42.42 6.46 29.94
CA SER A 114 -43.88 6.52 29.76
C SER A 114 -44.69 5.44 30.48
N ILE A 115 -44.07 4.62 31.34
CA ILE A 115 -44.78 3.55 32.07
C ILE A 115 -45.17 3.94 33.52
N SER A 116 -44.79 5.14 34.00
CA SER A 116 -45.06 5.58 35.38
C SER A 116 -46.37 6.41 35.56
N SER A 117 -47.29 6.41 34.59
CA SER A 117 -48.52 7.23 34.66
C SER A 117 -49.82 6.46 34.52
N ARG A 118 -49.86 5.18 34.93
CA ARG A 118 -51.12 4.51 35.25
C ARG A 118 -51.00 3.60 36.48
N GLN A 119 -51.93 3.82 37.40
CA GLN A 119 -52.30 3.03 38.60
C GLN A 119 -51.71 3.49 39.94
N LEU A 120 -52.28 4.54 40.53
CA LEU A 120 -53.32 4.52 41.57
C LEU A 120 -53.51 5.95 42.12
#